data_AF-A0A7S3Z855-F1
#
_entry.id   AF-A0A7S3Z855-F1
#
_cell.length_a   1.000
_cell.length_b   1.000
_cell.length_c   1.000
_cell.angle_alpha   90.00
_cell.angle_beta   90.00
_cell.angle_gamma   90.00
#
_symmetry.space_group_name_H-M   'P 1'
#
loop_
_entity.id
_entity.type
_entity.pdbx_description
1 polymer ?
#
loop_
_entity_poly.entity_id
_entity_poly.type
_entity_poly.pdbx_seq_one_letter_code
_entity_poly.pdbx_strand_id
1 'polypeptide(L)'
;KRLISALDMPWGGSKAAGLIDEALLDQLKARGNELTDDQTARLLASFLHFRKDQTRNLKWKVQDLVEILSEGKTVQESWAAYLGRVVLEQHNGADQEIEADASTLIRSEKDLKGFVFTEANTPHEYSLLHPSLLPTSLHESLSRRKTAHFTVVKPIEFKSVEENPRGSSSSSSKIESGVGEKRKR
;
A
#
# COMPACT_ATOMS: atom_id res chain seq x y z
N LYS A 1 -17.73 -24.73 2.89
CA LYS A 1 -16.89 -25.40 1.85
C LYS A 1 -16.31 -24.42 0.83
N ARG A 2 -17.13 -23.74 0.01
CA ARG A 2 -16.63 -22.69 -0.92
C ARG A 2 -15.85 -21.59 -0.21
N LEU A 3 -16.35 -21.12 0.93
CA LEU A 3 -15.66 -20.16 1.78
C LEU A 3 -14.30 -20.69 2.27
N ILE A 4 -14.26 -21.89 2.87
CA ILE A 4 -13.01 -22.53 3.32
C ILE A 4 -11.97 -22.60 2.21
N SER A 5 -12.35 -23.06 1.02
CA SER A 5 -11.43 -23.08 -0.14
C SER A 5 -10.93 -21.69 -0.56
N ALA A 6 -11.72 -20.63 -0.34
CA ALA A 6 -11.30 -19.27 -0.58
C ALA A 6 -10.37 -18.74 0.54
N LEU A 7 -10.55 -19.19 1.78
CA LEU A 7 -9.74 -18.85 2.95
C LEU A 7 -8.40 -19.61 2.97
N ASP A 8 -8.31 -20.78 2.35
CA ASP A 8 -7.05 -21.53 2.25
C ASP A 8 -6.02 -20.81 1.35
N MET A 9 -6.45 -19.84 0.53
CA MET A 9 -5.54 -18.94 -0.17
C MET A 9 -4.85 -17.98 0.82
N PRO A 10 -3.56 -17.65 0.62
CA PRO A 10 -2.75 -16.92 1.61
C PRO A 10 -3.23 -15.49 1.91
N TRP A 11 -4.13 -14.94 1.09
CA TRP A 11 -4.64 -13.58 1.21
C TRP A 11 -6.15 -13.63 1.50
N GLY A 12 -6.60 -12.94 2.56
CA GLY A 12 -8.02 -12.62 2.74
C GLY A 12 -8.47 -11.77 1.56
N GLY A 13 -9.14 -12.38 0.59
CA GLY A 13 -9.32 -11.79 -0.74
C GLY A 13 -10.76 -11.43 -1.06
N SER A 14 -10.95 -10.57 -2.06
CA SER A 14 -12.26 -10.17 -2.59
C SER A 14 -13.19 -11.34 -2.95
N LYS A 15 -12.62 -12.51 -3.29
CA LYS A 15 -13.38 -13.74 -3.53
C LYS A 15 -14.05 -14.28 -2.27
N ALA A 16 -13.37 -14.29 -1.13
CA ALA A 16 -13.95 -14.73 0.13
C ALA A 16 -15.01 -13.72 0.59
N ALA A 17 -14.72 -12.42 0.48
CA ALA A 17 -15.66 -11.35 0.78
C ALA A 17 -16.99 -11.47 -0.01
N GLY A 18 -16.90 -11.75 -1.31
CA GLY A 18 -18.08 -11.93 -2.17
C GLY A 18 -18.91 -13.19 -1.88
N LEU A 19 -18.39 -14.12 -1.08
CA LEU A 19 -19.13 -15.31 -0.63
C LEU A 19 -19.83 -15.09 0.72
N ILE A 20 -19.51 -14.00 1.43
CA ILE A 20 -20.07 -13.73 2.73
C ILE A 20 -21.37 -12.96 2.56
N ASP A 21 -22.46 -13.64 2.86
CA ASP A 21 -23.78 -13.06 3.00
C ASP A 21 -24.24 -13.13 4.46
N GLU A 22 -25.42 -12.57 4.71
CA GLU A 22 -26.03 -12.53 6.03
C GLU A 22 -26.24 -13.94 6.62
N ALA A 23 -26.72 -14.89 5.81
CA ALA A 23 -26.98 -16.24 6.26
C ALA A 23 -25.68 -16.97 6.64
N LEU A 24 -24.59 -16.71 5.92
CA LEU A 24 -23.29 -17.28 6.21
C LEU A 24 -22.69 -16.71 7.50
N LEU A 25 -22.89 -15.41 7.78
CA LEU A 25 -22.49 -14.82 9.06
C LEU A 25 -23.19 -15.49 10.24
N ASP A 26 -24.49 -15.74 10.13
CA ASP A 26 -25.25 -16.42 11.19
C ASP A 26 -24.76 -17.86 11.40
N GLN A 27 -24.39 -18.57 10.32
CA GLN A 27 -23.78 -19.90 10.40
C GLN A 27 -22.39 -19.87 11.03
N LEU A 28 -21.57 -18.87 10.70
CA LEU A 28 -20.25 -18.67 11.28
C LEU A 28 -20.35 -18.31 12.76
N LYS A 29 -21.36 -17.55 13.18
CA LYS A 29 -21.61 -17.25 14.59
C LYS A 29 -21.88 -18.54 15.39
N ALA A 30 -22.63 -19.48 14.80
CA ALA A 30 -22.94 -20.75 15.44
C ALA A 30 -21.79 -21.78 15.42
N ARG A 31 -20.83 -21.66 14.48
CA ARG A 31 -19.78 -22.67 14.23
C ARG A 31 -18.36 -22.11 14.18
N GLY A 32 -18.15 -20.87 14.63
CA GLY A 32 -16.90 -20.13 14.46
C GLY A 32 -15.67 -20.81 15.06
N ASN A 33 -15.88 -21.63 16.09
CA ASN A 33 -14.84 -22.40 16.76
C ASN A 33 -14.23 -23.53 15.89
N GLU A 34 -14.82 -23.83 14.74
CA GLU A 34 -14.30 -24.84 13.79
C GLU A 34 -13.20 -24.29 12.88
N LEU A 35 -12.97 -22.97 12.85
CA LEU A 35 -11.93 -22.35 12.04
C LEU A 35 -10.59 -22.35 12.77
N THR A 36 -9.50 -22.59 12.04
CA THR A 36 -8.15 -22.36 12.57
C THR A 36 -7.90 -20.87 12.78
N ASP A 37 -6.89 -20.50 13.58
CA ASP A 37 -6.55 -19.09 13.80
C ASP A 37 -6.22 -18.38 12.48
N ASP A 38 -5.44 -19.02 11.60
CA ASP A 38 -5.13 -18.55 10.25
C ASP A 38 -6.38 -18.34 9.39
N GLN A 39 -7.32 -19.28 9.40
CA GLN A 39 -8.57 -19.15 8.63
C GLN A 39 -9.45 -18.05 9.20
N THR A 40 -9.46 -17.88 10.53
CA THR A 40 -10.17 -16.82 11.23
C THR A 40 -9.58 -15.45 10.88
N ALA A 41 -8.26 -15.32 10.93
CA ALA A 41 -7.53 -14.13 10.49
C ALA A 41 -7.87 -13.75 9.05
N ARG A 42 -7.86 -14.72 8.12
CA ARG A 42 -8.19 -14.48 6.71
C ARG A 42 -9.67 -14.16 6.48
N LEU A 43 -10.58 -14.74 7.28
CA LEU A 43 -11.99 -14.39 7.27
C LEU A 43 -12.18 -12.94 7.71
N LEU A 44 -11.54 -12.53 8.80
CA LEU A 44 -11.57 -11.17 9.32
C LEU A 44 -11.02 -10.18 8.28
N ALA A 45 -9.86 -10.47 7.70
CA ALA A 45 -9.28 -9.66 6.61
C ALA A 45 -10.23 -9.54 5.39
N SER A 46 -11.06 -10.55 5.13
CA SER A 46 -12.03 -10.50 4.03
C SER A 46 -13.13 -9.46 4.26
N PHE A 47 -13.42 -9.08 5.50
CA PHE A 47 -14.38 -8.01 5.81
C PHE A 47 -13.88 -6.63 5.34
N LEU A 48 -12.56 -6.42 5.27
CA LEU A 48 -11.96 -5.18 4.74
C LEU A 48 -12.25 -4.99 3.24
N HIS A 49 -12.64 -6.06 2.54
CA HIS A 49 -13.03 -6.01 1.12
C HIS A 49 -14.53 -5.78 0.90
N PHE A 50 -15.32 -5.60 1.96
CA PHE A 50 -16.74 -5.29 1.82
C PHE A 50 -16.95 -3.94 1.14
N ARG A 51 -17.95 -3.88 0.25
CA ARG A 51 -18.40 -2.61 -0.29
C ARG A 51 -19.10 -1.82 0.80
N LYS A 52 -19.09 -0.48 0.70
CA LYS A 52 -19.73 0.43 1.68
C LYS A 52 -21.16 0.02 2.05
N ASP A 53 -21.96 -0.41 1.08
CA ASP A 53 -23.34 -0.86 1.33
C ASP A 53 -23.41 -2.17 2.13
N GLN A 54 -22.52 -3.12 1.83
CA GLN A 54 -22.42 -4.38 2.59
C GLN A 54 -21.92 -4.12 4.01
N THR A 55 -20.87 -3.30 4.17
CA THR A 55 -20.34 -2.85 5.46
C THR A 55 -21.43 -2.25 6.32
N ARG A 56 -22.30 -1.40 5.75
CA ARG A 56 -23.42 -0.79 6.47
C ARG A 56 -24.49 -1.80 6.85
N ASN A 57 -24.89 -2.66 5.90
CA ASN A 57 -25.98 -3.62 6.11
C ASN A 57 -25.60 -4.73 7.09
N LEU A 58 -24.33 -5.13 7.11
CA LEU A 58 -23.84 -6.26 7.91
C LEU A 58 -23.04 -5.80 9.14
N LYS A 59 -22.94 -4.49 9.41
CA LYS A 59 -22.07 -3.92 10.46
C LYS A 59 -22.17 -4.67 11.79
N TRP A 60 -23.38 -4.77 12.33
CA TRP A 60 -23.61 -5.37 13.65
C TRP A 60 -23.32 -6.87 13.67
N LYS A 61 -23.64 -7.59 12.58
CA LYS A 61 -23.35 -9.02 12.48
C LYS A 61 -21.86 -9.32 12.38
N VAL A 62 -21.13 -8.50 11.63
CA VAL A 62 -19.68 -8.58 11.54
C VAL A 62 -19.06 -8.26 12.89
N GLN A 63 -19.50 -7.20 13.56
CA GLN A 63 -19.03 -6.84 14.90
C GLN A 63 -19.24 -7.98 15.91
N ASP A 64 -20.46 -8.49 16.03
CA ASP A 64 -20.78 -9.63 16.91
C ASP A 64 -19.88 -10.84 16.63
N LEU A 65 -19.66 -11.16 15.35
CA LEU A 65 -18.85 -12.29 14.96
C LEU A 65 -17.37 -12.07 15.30
N VAL A 66 -16.85 -10.86 15.09
CA VAL A 66 -15.47 -10.51 15.43
C VAL A 66 -15.24 -10.63 16.93
N GLU A 67 -16.18 -10.15 17.75
CA GLU A 67 -16.12 -10.26 19.21
C GLU A 67 -16.05 -11.73 19.65
N ILE A 68 -16.90 -12.60 19.07
CA ILE A 68 -16.91 -14.04 19.36
C ILE A 68 -15.61 -14.72 18.91
N LEU A 69 -15.14 -14.44 17.69
CA LEU A 69 -13.95 -15.08 17.13
C LEU A 69 -12.65 -14.64 17.82
N SER A 70 -12.69 -13.48 18.49
CA SER A 70 -11.58 -12.90 19.24
C SER A 70 -11.69 -13.14 20.75
N GLU A 71 -12.80 -13.73 21.23
CA GLU A 71 -13.05 -13.94 22.65
C GLU A 71 -11.96 -14.82 23.28
N GLY A 72 -11.39 -14.36 24.40
CA GLY A 72 -10.35 -15.08 25.14
C GLY A 72 -8.98 -15.14 24.45
N LYS A 73 -8.78 -14.45 23.32
CA LYS A 73 -7.49 -14.38 22.61
C LYS A 73 -6.83 -13.03 22.81
N THR A 74 -5.53 -13.02 23.10
CA THR A 74 -4.74 -11.78 23.15
C THR A 74 -4.12 -11.47 21.78
N VAL A 75 -3.91 -10.18 21.49
CA VAL A 75 -3.30 -9.71 20.23
C VAL A 75 -1.88 -10.25 20.03
N GLN A 76 -1.16 -10.58 21.11
CA GLN A 76 0.20 -11.15 21.01
C GLN A 76 0.20 -12.62 20.60
N GLU A 77 -0.91 -13.34 20.82
CA GLU A 77 -1.00 -14.78 20.65
C GLU A 77 -1.76 -15.19 19.39
N SER A 78 -2.49 -14.25 18.76
CA SER A 78 -3.39 -14.55 17.65
C SER A 78 -3.47 -13.42 16.62
N TRP A 79 -3.24 -13.78 15.36
CA TRP A 79 -3.48 -12.88 14.22
C TRP A 79 -4.96 -12.57 14.05
N ALA A 80 -5.84 -13.50 14.43
CA ALA A 80 -7.27 -13.27 14.42
C ALA A 80 -7.68 -12.18 15.42
N ALA A 81 -7.11 -12.18 16.63
CA ALA A 81 -7.38 -11.13 17.62
C ALA A 81 -6.91 -9.75 17.13
N TYR A 82 -5.73 -9.68 16.50
CA TYR A 82 -5.23 -8.43 15.90
C TYR A 82 -6.14 -7.92 14.78
N LEU A 83 -6.44 -8.77 13.80
CA LEU A 83 -7.28 -8.39 12.66
C LEU A 83 -8.73 -8.11 13.07
N GLY A 84 -9.21 -8.75 14.14
CA GLY A 84 -10.50 -8.45 14.74
C GLY A 84 -10.58 -6.98 15.19
N ARG A 85 -9.57 -6.50 15.95
CA ARG A 85 -9.50 -5.08 16.33
C ARG A 85 -9.49 -4.15 15.12
N VAL A 86 -8.64 -4.43 14.12
CA VAL A 86 -8.54 -3.62 12.89
C VAL A 86 -9.89 -3.53 12.15
N VAL A 87 -10.61 -4.65 12.04
CA VAL A 87 -11.94 -4.67 11.41
C VAL A 87 -12.94 -3.86 12.23
N LEU A 88 -12.95 -3.99 13.56
CA LEU A 88 -13.86 -3.23 14.43
C LEU A 88 -13.63 -1.72 14.31
N GLU A 89 -12.38 -1.26 14.28
CA GLU A 89 -12.04 0.16 14.10
C GLU A 89 -12.53 0.70 12.75
N GLN A 90 -12.25 -0.03 11.66
CA GLN A 90 -12.71 0.31 10.31
C GLN A 90 -14.25 0.44 10.25
N HIS A 91 -14.98 -0.48 10.91
CA HIS A 91 -16.45 -0.49 10.91
C HIS A 91 -17.07 0.53 11.86
N ASN A 92 -16.38 0.91 12.94
CA ASN A 92 -16.84 1.89 13.90
C ASN A 92 -16.50 3.33 13.50
N GLY A 93 -15.62 3.52 12.51
CA GLY A 93 -15.20 4.86 12.07
C GLY A 93 -14.50 5.62 13.18
N ALA A 94 -13.90 4.90 14.12
CA ALA A 94 -13.18 5.47 15.22
C ALA A 94 -11.70 5.52 14.85
N ASP A 95 -11.09 6.71 14.92
CA ASP A 95 -9.65 6.89 15.11
C ASP A 95 -9.29 6.43 16.54
N GLN A 96 -9.67 5.21 16.92
CA GLN A 96 -9.13 4.62 18.12
C GLN A 96 -7.70 4.25 17.78
N GLU A 97 -6.76 4.85 18.52
CA GLU A 97 -5.42 4.30 18.57
C GLU A 97 -5.60 2.81 18.86
N ILE A 98 -5.04 1.94 18.01
CA ILE A 98 -4.76 0.56 18.40
C ILE A 98 -3.71 0.70 19.50
N GLU A 99 -4.12 1.14 20.70
CA GLU A 99 -3.29 1.14 21.89
C GLU A 99 -3.05 -0.33 22.15
N ALA A 100 -1.89 -0.74 21.66
CA ALA A 100 -1.54 -2.10 21.57
C ALA A 100 -1.21 -2.57 22.98
N ASP A 101 -2.16 -3.25 23.63
CA ASP A 101 -1.87 -4.10 24.80
C ASP A 101 -0.74 -5.12 24.50
N ALA A 102 -0.35 -5.28 23.23
CA ALA A 102 0.83 -6.01 22.83
C ALA A 102 2.12 -5.21 23.10
N SER A 103 2.84 -5.61 24.14
CA SER A 103 4.19 -5.10 24.45
C SER A 103 5.17 -5.16 23.26
N THR A 104 4.94 -6.07 22.31
CA THR A 104 5.68 -6.18 21.03
C THR A 104 5.44 -4.98 20.12
N LEU A 105 4.19 -4.53 19.98
CA LEU A 105 3.82 -3.39 19.15
C LEU A 105 4.35 -2.08 19.76
N ILE A 106 4.20 -1.90 21.08
CA ILE A 106 4.76 -0.75 21.82
C ILE A 106 6.28 -0.66 21.64
N ARG A 107 6.99 -1.79 21.75
CA ARG A 107 8.45 -1.83 21.55
C ARG A 107 8.82 -1.48 20.11
N SER A 108 8.12 -2.05 19.13
CA SER A 108 8.35 -1.73 17.72
C SER A 108 8.06 -0.26 17.38
N GLU A 109 7.03 0.32 17.97
CA GLU A 109 6.69 1.73 17.79
C GLU A 109 7.76 2.64 18.40
N LYS A 110 8.24 2.32 19.60
CA LYS A 110 9.33 3.07 20.26
C LYS A 110 10.62 3.02 19.44
N ASP A 111 10.99 1.83 18.96
CA ASP A 111 12.19 1.63 18.14
C ASP A 111 12.07 2.34 16.78
N LEU A 112 10.89 2.30 16.14
CA LEU A 112 10.61 2.99 14.88
C LEU A 112 10.56 4.51 15.05
N LYS A 113 9.92 5.03 16.09
CA LYS A 113 9.91 6.46 16.41
C LYS A 113 11.33 6.98 16.58
N GLY A 114 12.22 6.23 17.22
CA GLY A 114 13.64 6.59 17.33
C GLY A 114 14.38 6.65 15.98
N PHE A 115 14.03 5.78 15.04
CA PHE A 115 14.67 5.70 13.72
C PHE A 115 14.18 6.76 12.73
N VAL A 116 12.88 7.06 12.70
CA VAL A 116 12.24 7.95 11.70
C VAL A 116 12.78 9.39 11.71
N PHE A 117 13.37 9.86 12.81
CA PHE A 117 13.93 11.22 12.90
C PHE A 117 15.31 11.40 12.24
N THR A 118 15.95 10.33 11.76
CA THR A 118 17.35 10.40 11.31
C THR A 118 17.49 10.89 9.87
N GLU A 119 16.73 10.35 8.91
CA GLU A 119 16.69 10.81 7.51
C GLU A 119 15.32 10.47 6.87
N ALA A 120 14.41 11.44 6.83
CA ALA A 120 13.09 11.21 6.26
C ALA A 120 13.12 11.33 4.72
N ASN A 121 12.91 10.21 4.03
CA ASN A 121 12.61 10.22 2.60
C ASN A 121 11.26 10.92 2.36
N THR A 122 11.19 11.75 1.33
CA THR A 122 9.92 12.37 0.95
C THR A 122 8.97 11.33 0.34
N PRO A 123 7.68 11.30 0.75
CA PRO A 123 6.67 10.45 0.14
C PRO A 123 6.63 10.57 -1.38
N HIS A 124 6.39 9.45 -2.06
CA HIS A 124 6.36 9.41 -3.53
C HIS A 124 5.33 10.37 -4.12
N GLU A 125 4.18 10.53 -3.48
CA GLU A 125 3.09 11.41 -3.90
C GLU A 125 3.55 12.87 -4.08
N TYR A 126 4.52 13.33 -3.28
CA TYR A 126 5.04 14.70 -3.38
C TYR A 126 5.87 14.94 -4.65
N SER A 127 6.39 13.89 -5.28
CA SER A 127 7.06 14.02 -6.60
C SER A 127 6.08 14.29 -7.75
N LEU A 128 4.78 14.03 -7.53
CA LEU A 128 3.73 14.23 -8.53
C LEU A 128 3.04 15.59 -8.41
N LEU A 129 3.29 16.32 -7.32
CA LEU A 129 2.66 17.61 -7.03
C LEU A 129 3.46 18.77 -7.63
N HIS A 130 2.73 19.78 -8.10
CA HIS A 130 3.35 21.06 -8.43
C HIS A 130 3.95 21.69 -7.15
N PRO A 131 5.15 22.32 -7.20
CA PRO A 131 5.82 22.84 -6.01
C PRO A 131 4.99 23.80 -5.15
N SER A 132 4.07 24.55 -5.76
CA SER A 132 3.16 25.47 -5.04
C SER A 132 2.08 24.77 -4.21
N LEU A 133 1.85 23.47 -4.44
CA LEU A 133 0.90 22.65 -3.68
C LEU A 133 1.59 21.90 -2.53
N LEU A 134 2.92 21.95 -2.47
CA LEU A 134 3.67 21.36 -1.37
C LEU A 134 3.54 22.24 -0.12
N PRO A 135 3.42 21.65 1.08
CA PRO A 135 3.51 22.41 2.32
C PRO A 135 4.80 23.24 2.36
N THR A 136 4.73 24.48 2.86
CA THR A 136 5.87 25.40 2.87
C THR A 136 7.11 24.79 3.52
N SER A 137 6.94 24.05 4.62
CA SER A 137 8.03 23.35 5.34
C SER A 137 8.70 22.25 4.49
N LEU A 138 7.93 21.55 3.66
CA LEU A 138 8.44 20.53 2.77
C LEU A 138 9.09 21.14 1.53
N HIS A 139 8.50 22.20 0.97
CA HIS A 139 9.07 22.97 -0.12
C HIS A 139 10.42 23.58 0.28
N GLU A 140 10.53 24.12 1.50
CA GLU A 140 11.79 24.61 2.08
C GLU A 140 12.80 23.48 2.27
N SER A 141 12.40 22.32 2.77
CA SER A 141 13.30 21.17 2.95
C SER A 141 13.82 20.62 1.61
N LEU A 142 12.96 20.55 0.58
CA LEU A 142 13.32 20.11 -0.78
C LEU A 142 14.15 21.13 -1.55
N SER A 143 13.99 22.43 -1.24
CA SER A 143 14.76 23.53 -1.83
C SER A 143 16.05 23.84 -1.06
N ARG A 144 16.27 23.27 0.13
CA ARG A 144 17.58 23.28 0.77
C ARG A 144 18.58 22.68 -0.21
N ARG A 145 19.57 23.51 -0.59
CA ARG A 145 20.58 23.17 -1.60
C ARG A 145 21.14 21.79 -1.29
N LYS A 146 20.99 20.88 -2.26
CA LYS A 146 21.74 19.61 -2.27
C LYS A 146 23.20 19.93 -1.97
N THR A 147 23.78 19.22 -1.01
CA THR A 147 25.18 19.36 -0.65
C THR A 147 26.01 19.20 -1.92
N ALA A 148 26.68 20.27 -2.34
CA ALA A 148 27.48 20.25 -3.53
C ALA A 148 28.77 19.48 -3.21
N HIS A 149 28.82 18.21 -3.59
CA HIS A 149 30.00 17.36 -3.39
C HIS A 149 31.18 17.73 -4.29
N PHE A 150 30.95 18.59 -5.29
CA PHE A 150 31.95 19.08 -6.22
C PHE A 150 31.54 20.47 -6.71
N THR A 151 32.53 21.26 -7.15
CA THR A 151 32.30 22.57 -7.76
C THR A 151 32.18 22.42 -9.27
N VAL A 152 31.10 22.90 -9.87
CA VAL A 152 30.96 22.96 -11.34
C VAL A 152 31.88 24.07 -11.86
N VAL A 153 32.98 23.68 -12.51
CA VAL A 153 34.03 24.63 -12.97
C VAL A 153 33.59 25.45 -14.18
N LYS A 154 32.78 24.88 -15.09
CA LYS A 154 32.11 25.57 -16.19
C LYS A 154 30.88 24.77 -16.64
N PRO A 155 29.70 25.38 -16.80
CA PRO A 155 28.58 24.72 -17.46
C PRO A 155 28.96 24.41 -18.91
N ILE A 156 28.63 23.22 -19.40
CA ILE A 156 28.80 22.87 -20.81
C ILE A 156 27.78 23.68 -21.59
N GLU A 157 28.24 24.72 -22.29
CA GLU A 157 27.42 25.45 -23.25
C GLU A 157 27.21 24.55 -24.48
N PHE A 158 26.04 23.94 -24.57
CA PHE A 158 25.60 23.37 -25.84
C PHE A 158 25.38 24.54 -26.80
N LYS A 159 26.34 24.76 -27.71
CA LYS A 159 26.08 25.62 -28.86
C LYS A 159 24.85 25.07 -29.56
N SER A 160 23.76 25.83 -29.53
CA SER A 160 22.60 25.57 -30.37
C SER A 160 23.13 25.45 -31.79
N VAL A 161 23.04 24.25 -32.36
CA VAL A 161 23.22 24.07 -33.80
C VAL A 161 22.18 25.00 -34.41
N GLU A 162 22.64 26.12 -34.98
CA GLU A 162 21.78 27.01 -35.75
C GLU A 162 20.98 26.14 -36.71
N GLU A 163 19.66 26.29 -36.66
CA GLU A 163 18.79 25.74 -37.68
C GLU A 163 19.28 26.26 -39.03
N ASN A 164 19.99 25.40 -39.77
CA ASN A 164 20.34 25.67 -41.16
C ASN A 164 19.05 26.10 -41.88
N PRO A 165 19.01 27.30 -42.49
CA PRO A 165 17.85 27.69 -43.25
C PRO A 165 17.66 26.67 -44.39
N ARG A 166 16.48 26.04 -44.39
CA ARG A 166 15.94 25.29 -45.53
C ARG A 166 16.15 26.11 -46.81
N GLY A 167 16.96 25.60 -47.73
CA GLY A 167 17.19 26.29 -49.00
C GLY A 167 18.12 25.56 -49.96
N SER A 168 17.62 24.49 -50.56
CA SER A 168 17.79 24.14 -51.99
C SER A 168 19.20 23.99 -52.57
N SER A 169 19.61 22.75 -52.88
CA SER A 169 19.82 22.30 -54.28
C SER A 169 20.38 20.87 -54.34
N SER A 170 19.69 20.05 -55.15
CA SER A 170 20.18 18.91 -55.94
C SER A 170 21.65 18.47 -55.79
N SER A 171 21.88 17.20 -55.44
CA SER A 171 22.43 16.25 -56.41
C SER A 171 22.41 14.82 -55.88
N SER A 172 22.05 13.93 -56.78
CA SER A 172 22.05 12.47 -56.68
C SER A 172 23.41 11.92 -56.25
N SER A 173 23.44 11.05 -55.23
CA SER A 173 24.43 9.98 -55.10
C SER A 173 23.90 8.85 -54.20
N LYS A 174 23.41 7.79 -54.87
CA LYS A 174 23.58 6.37 -54.54
C LYS A 174 23.79 6.01 -53.06
N ILE A 175 22.72 5.52 -52.42
CA ILE A 175 22.80 4.74 -51.17
C ILE A 175 23.34 3.37 -51.53
N GLU A 176 24.51 3.03 -50.99
CA GLU A 176 25.02 1.65 -50.98
C GLU A 176 24.85 1.07 -49.57
N SER A 177 24.28 -0.12 -49.60
CA SER A 177 23.87 -1.03 -48.55
C SER A 177 25.01 -1.55 -47.67
N GLY A 178 24.75 -1.68 -46.37
CA GLY A 178 25.50 -2.49 -45.41
C GLY A 178 24.80 -2.46 -44.05
N VAL A 179 23.70 -3.19 -43.87
CA VAL A 179 23.66 -4.57 -43.38
C VAL A 179 24.52 -4.80 -42.14
N GLY A 180 23.86 -4.72 -40.99
CA GLY A 180 23.90 -5.75 -39.97
C GLY A 180 25.09 -5.77 -39.03
N GLU A 181 24.84 -5.43 -37.76
CA GLU A 181 25.42 -6.25 -36.69
C GLU A 181 24.50 -6.33 -35.47
N LYS A 182 23.89 -7.52 -35.36
CA LYS A 182 23.36 -8.06 -34.11
C LYS A 182 24.53 -8.26 -33.16
N ARG A 183 24.44 -7.74 -31.93
CA ARG A 183 25.11 -8.40 -30.80
C ARG A 183 24.17 -8.55 -29.61
N LYS A 184 23.78 -9.81 -29.40
CA LYS A 184 23.30 -10.36 -28.13
C LYS A 184 24.50 -10.54 -27.20
N ARG A 185 24.40 -10.09 -25.96
CA ARG A 185 24.11 -10.93 -24.79
C ARG A 185 23.65 -10.03 -23.65
#